data_AF-M5ULT8-F1
#
_entry.id   AF-M5ULT8-F1
#
_cell.length_a   1.000
_cell.length_b   1.000
_cell.length_c   1.000
_cell.angle_alpha   90.00
_cell.angle_beta   90.00
_cell.angle_gamma   90.00
#
_symmetry.space_group_name_H-M   'P 1'
#
loop_
_entity.id
_entity.type
_entity.pdbx_description
1 polymer ?
#
loop_
_entity_poly.entity_id
_entity_poly.type
_entity_poly.pdbx_seq_one_letter_code
_entity_poly.pdbx_strand_id
1 'polypeptide(L)'
;MATRILLYFSIFFILIGLAFAAYAPDLFQWETLEWIYEKRTFFLFSFIFIVSIVLIYLIYLKARRGILHSKNKTEIHLQASLNEVIRDNQSLFSFLKSAKDTLGKRIESSKTNFSPEFFSACSAQYQKLTQEFDLSEKTFRDIPLILEENEDKKKNGSNFRISEYSDLINRHRKLSRTLEKLREDLTRLRDKVSKV
;
A
#
# COMPACT_ATOMS: atom_id res chain seq x y z
N MET A 1 -14.55 28.13 -16.43
CA MET A 1 -13.92 29.20 -17.23
C MET A 1 -13.28 28.67 -18.52
N ALA A 2 -12.42 27.64 -18.47
CA ALA A 2 -11.71 27.12 -19.65
C ALA A 2 -12.61 26.70 -20.84
N THR A 3 -13.77 26.09 -20.56
CA THR A 3 -14.72 25.66 -21.60
C THR A 3 -15.38 26.84 -22.33
N ARG A 4 -15.64 27.94 -21.65
CA ARG A 4 -16.18 29.16 -22.27
C ARG A 4 -15.14 29.84 -23.16
N ILE A 5 -13.89 29.88 -22.72
CA ILE A 5 -12.77 30.46 -23.47
C ILE A 5 -12.55 29.70 -24.79
N LEU A 6 -12.53 28.36 -24.76
CA LEU A 6 -12.45 27.52 -25.97
C LEU A 6 -13.59 27.77 -26.96
N LEU A 7 -14.81 27.98 -26.44
CA LEU A 7 -16.00 28.21 -27.27
C LEU A 7 -15.93 29.58 -27.97
N TYR A 8 -15.53 30.63 -27.26
CA TYR A 8 -15.33 31.96 -27.85
C TYR A 8 -14.19 31.97 -28.87
N PHE A 9 -13.09 31.24 -28.59
CA PHE A 9 -11.98 31.12 -29.52
C PHE A 9 -12.41 30.41 -30.82
N SER A 10 -13.19 29.32 -30.70
CA SER A 10 -13.74 28.61 -31.86
C SER A 10 -14.68 29.48 -32.70
N ILE A 11 -15.56 30.24 -32.06
CA ILE A 11 -16.49 31.15 -32.76
C ILE A 11 -15.71 32.26 -33.46
N PHE A 12 -14.67 32.80 -32.83
CA PHE A 12 -13.82 33.84 -33.40
C PHE A 12 -13.08 33.36 -34.66
N PHE A 13 -12.53 32.14 -34.65
CA PHE A 13 -11.89 31.55 -35.83
C PHE A 13 -12.88 31.30 -36.99
N ILE A 14 -14.11 30.89 -36.67
CA ILE A 14 -15.17 30.71 -37.67
C ILE A 14 -15.55 32.06 -38.30
N LEU A 15 -15.67 33.12 -37.49
CA LEU A 15 -15.97 34.47 -37.96
C LEU A 15 -14.85 35.06 -38.83
N ILE A 16 -13.58 34.83 -38.47
CA ILE A 16 -12.43 35.23 -39.30
C ILE A 16 -12.46 34.49 -40.63
N GLY A 17 -12.71 33.18 -40.62
CA GLY A 17 -12.84 32.38 -41.85
C GLY A 17 -13.95 32.89 -42.76
N LEU A 18 -15.11 33.24 -42.18
CA LEU A 18 -16.24 33.81 -42.93
C LEU A 18 -15.91 35.21 -43.49
N ALA A 19 -15.25 36.06 -42.70
CA ALA A 19 -14.88 37.41 -43.12
C ALA A 19 -13.84 37.38 -44.25
N PHE A 20 -12.87 36.47 -44.18
CA PHE A 20 -11.89 36.25 -45.26
C PHE A 20 -12.56 35.74 -46.54
N ALA A 21 -13.52 34.82 -46.42
CA ALA A 21 -14.27 34.30 -47.56
C ALA A 21 -15.14 35.38 -48.24
N ALA A 22 -15.66 36.34 -47.46
CA ALA A 22 -16.46 37.45 -47.98
C ALA A 22 -15.61 38.59 -48.59
N TYR A 23 -14.41 38.84 -48.06
CA TYR A 23 -13.56 39.96 -48.47
C TYR A 23 -12.79 39.71 -49.78
N ALA A 24 -12.44 38.47 -50.09
CA ALA A 24 -11.68 38.13 -51.29
C ALA A 24 -12.16 36.81 -51.91
N PRO A 25 -13.31 36.82 -52.62
CA PRO A 25 -13.88 35.62 -53.22
C PRO A 25 -13.01 35.03 -54.34
N ASP A 26 -12.18 35.83 -55.01
CA ASP A 26 -11.29 35.36 -56.09
C ASP A 26 -10.12 34.49 -55.59
N LEU A 27 -9.70 34.65 -54.33
CA LEU A 27 -8.74 33.73 -53.70
C LEU A 27 -9.31 32.31 -53.53
N PHE A 28 -10.65 32.17 -53.57
CA PHE A 28 -11.35 30.89 -53.55
C PHE A 28 -11.56 30.26 -54.93
N GLN A 29 -11.24 30.99 -56.03
CA GLN A 29 -11.32 30.48 -57.41
C GLN A 29 -10.00 29.88 -57.93
N TRP A 30 -8.94 29.88 -57.12
CA TRP A 30 -7.63 29.44 -57.57
C TRP A 30 -7.48 27.91 -57.49
N GLU A 31 -6.73 27.35 -58.43
CA GLU A 31 -6.36 25.92 -58.61
C GLU A 31 -6.01 25.18 -57.29
N THR A 32 -5.53 25.91 -56.28
CA THR A 32 -5.23 25.41 -54.94
C THR A 32 -6.47 25.01 -54.14
N LEU A 33 -7.62 25.66 -54.36
CA LEU A 33 -8.88 25.34 -53.68
C LEU A 33 -9.58 24.14 -54.30
N GLU A 34 -9.50 23.99 -55.62
CA GLU A 34 -9.97 22.82 -56.35
C GLU A 34 -9.13 21.59 -55.97
N TRP A 35 -7.81 21.76 -55.83
CA TRP A 35 -6.90 20.74 -55.27
C TRP A 35 -7.25 20.34 -53.83
N ILE A 36 -7.61 21.30 -52.95
CA ILE A 36 -8.10 21.03 -51.59
C ILE A 36 -9.45 20.29 -51.63
N TYR A 37 -10.34 20.63 -52.55
CA TYR A 37 -11.64 19.97 -52.73
C TYR A 37 -11.49 18.54 -53.25
N GLU A 38 -10.56 18.30 -54.18
CA GLU A 38 -10.26 16.97 -54.72
C GLU A 38 -9.60 16.05 -53.68
N LYS A 39 -8.75 16.61 -52.80
CA LYS A 39 -8.14 15.89 -51.66
C LYS A 39 -8.93 16.01 -50.36
N ARG A 40 -10.16 16.55 -50.40
CA ARG A 40 -10.99 16.81 -49.21
C ARG A 40 -11.22 15.56 -48.37
N THR A 41 -11.42 14.42 -49.01
CA THR A 41 -11.61 13.12 -48.35
C THR A 41 -10.34 12.66 -47.64
N PHE A 42 -9.15 12.89 -48.21
CA PHE A 42 -7.87 12.59 -47.59
C PHE A 42 -7.62 13.45 -46.35
N PHE A 43 -7.87 14.76 -46.43
CA PHE A 43 -7.73 15.66 -45.27
C PHE A 43 -8.76 15.36 -44.18
N LEU A 44 -10.02 15.08 -44.54
CA LEU A 44 -11.05 14.65 -43.58
C LEU A 44 -10.66 13.33 -42.90
N PHE A 45 -10.20 12.34 -43.67
CA PHE A 45 -9.75 11.06 -43.13
C PHE A 45 -8.54 11.24 -42.20
N SER A 46 -7.52 12.00 -42.62
CA SER A 46 -6.35 12.29 -41.79
C SER A 46 -6.72 13.03 -40.50
N PHE A 47 -7.65 13.99 -40.57
CA PHE A 47 -8.13 14.71 -39.40
C PHE A 47 -8.87 13.78 -38.43
N ILE A 48 -9.80 12.97 -38.93
CA ILE A 48 -10.52 11.97 -38.12
C ILE A 48 -9.54 10.98 -37.50
N PHE A 49 -8.51 10.56 -38.25
CA PHE A 49 -7.49 9.64 -37.77
C PHE A 49 -6.64 10.24 -36.65
N ILE A 50 -6.16 11.48 -36.81
CA ILE A 50 -5.41 12.20 -35.78
C ILE A 50 -6.26 12.40 -34.53
N VAL A 51 -7.51 12.85 -34.67
CA VAL A 51 -8.45 13.02 -33.55
C VAL A 51 -8.69 11.70 -32.84
N SER A 52 -8.83 10.59 -33.59
CA SER A 52 -9.00 9.25 -33.04
C SER A 52 -7.78 8.80 -32.23
N ILE A 53 -6.55 9.01 -32.73
CA ILE A 53 -5.30 8.74 -31.98
C ILE A 53 -5.25 9.56 -30.70
N VAL A 54 -5.57 10.85 -30.77
CA VAL A 54 -5.57 11.75 -29.60
C VAL A 54 -6.58 11.27 -28.56
N LEU A 55 -7.80 10.88 -28.98
CA LEU A 55 -8.82 10.36 -28.07
C LEU A 55 -8.38 9.05 -27.39
N ILE A 56 -7.82 8.11 -28.16
CA ILE A 56 -7.27 6.85 -27.61
C ILE A 56 -6.16 7.15 -26.60
N TYR A 57 -5.27 8.09 -26.94
CA TYR A 57 -4.18 8.50 -26.05
C TYR A 57 -4.68 9.14 -24.75
N LEU A 58 -5.71 9.99 -24.82
CA LEU A 58 -6.32 10.60 -23.63
C LEU A 58 -6.99 9.56 -22.73
N ILE A 59 -7.69 8.58 -23.30
CA ILE A 59 -8.29 7.46 -22.56
C ILE A 59 -7.19 6.65 -21.86
N TYR A 60 -6.12 6.32 -22.57
CA TYR A 60 -4.96 5.63 -22.01
C TYR A 60 -4.35 6.39 -20.83
N LEU A 61 -4.17 7.72 -20.97
CA LEU A 61 -3.59 8.56 -19.93
C LEU A 61 -4.49 8.63 -18.69
N LYS A 62 -5.82 8.75 -18.88
CA LYS A 62 -6.80 8.72 -17.81
C LYS A 62 -6.79 7.38 -17.07
N ALA A 63 -6.76 6.27 -17.79
CA ALA A 63 -6.68 4.93 -17.21
C ALA A 63 -5.38 4.74 -16.41
N ARG A 64 -4.24 5.17 -16.98
CA ARG A 64 -2.93 5.10 -16.33
C ARG A 64 -2.89 5.91 -15.02
N ARG A 65 -3.45 7.12 -15.00
CA ARG A 65 -3.58 7.94 -13.78
C ARG A 65 -4.47 7.28 -12.74
N GLY A 66 -5.60 6.69 -13.15
CA GLY A 66 -6.52 5.98 -12.25
C GLY A 66 -5.86 4.79 -11.57
N ILE A 67 -5.12 3.97 -12.33
CA ILE A 67 -4.36 2.82 -11.79
C ILE A 67 -3.29 3.29 -10.81
N LEU A 68 -2.55 4.36 -11.14
CA LEU A 68 -1.51 4.89 -10.26
C LEU A 68 -2.09 5.39 -8.93
N HIS A 69 -3.21 6.13 -8.99
CA HIS A 69 -3.86 6.65 -7.80
C HIS A 69 -4.40 5.51 -6.91
N SER A 70 -5.03 4.49 -7.51
CA SER A 70 -5.50 3.33 -6.78
C SER A 70 -4.35 2.58 -6.09
N LYS A 71 -3.23 2.36 -6.79
CA LYS A 71 -2.06 1.68 -6.22
C LYS A 71 -1.44 2.46 -5.06
N ASN A 72 -1.29 3.78 -5.20
CA ASN A 72 -0.77 4.62 -4.13
C ASN A 72 -1.66 4.58 -2.89
N LYS A 73 -2.99 4.60 -3.07
CA LYS A 73 -3.94 4.46 -1.96
C LYS A 73 -3.78 3.10 -1.26
N THR A 74 -3.64 2.01 -2.02
CA THR A 74 -3.39 0.67 -1.46
C THR A 74 -2.07 0.58 -0.70
N GLU A 75 -0.99 1.19 -1.21
CA GLU A 75 0.31 1.23 -0.54
C GLU A 75 0.23 1.96 0.81
N ILE A 76 -0.42 3.13 0.86
CA ILE A 76 -0.64 3.87 2.11
C ILE A 76 -1.46 3.04 3.10
N HIS A 77 -2.54 2.37 2.64
CA HIS A 77 -3.33 1.52 3.51
C HIS A 77 -2.53 0.34 4.07
N LEU A 78 -1.71 -0.31 3.24
CA LEU A 78 -0.85 -1.41 3.68
C LEU A 78 0.21 -0.95 4.67
N GLN A 79 0.82 0.21 4.45
CA GLN A 79 1.77 0.81 5.39
C GLN A 79 1.10 1.12 6.73
N ALA A 80 -0.11 1.69 6.72
CA ALA A 80 -0.87 1.95 7.94
C ALA A 80 -1.20 0.65 8.69
N SER A 81 -1.69 -0.38 7.99
CA SER A 81 -1.98 -1.69 8.59
C SER A 81 -0.73 -2.37 9.13
N LEU A 82 0.41 -2.26 8.46
CA LEU A 82 1.68 -2.78 8.96
C LEU A 82 2.08 -2.09 10.26
N ASN A 83 2.02 -0.75 10.30
CA ASN A 83 2.37 0.03 11.49
C ASN A 83 1.46 -0.32 12.68
N GLU A 84 0.17 -0.53 12.45
CA GLU A 84 -0.78 -0.97 13.47
C GLU A 84 -0.38 -2.33 14.04
N VAL A 85 -0.15 -3.33 13.18
CA VAL A 85 0.24 -4.69 13.65
C VAL A 85 1.59 -4.66 14.37
N ILE A 86 2.55 -3.85 13.93
CA ILE A 86 3.83 -3.66 14.63
C ILE A 86 3.59 -3.08 16.03
N ARG A 87 2.76 -2.04 16.14
CA ARG A 87 2.45 -1.41 17.43
C ARG A 87 1.77 -2.38 18.38
N ASP A 88 0.82 -3.17 17.87
CA ASP A 88 0.11 -4.18 18.67
C ASP A 88 1.08 -5.25 19.17
N ASN A 89 1.96 -5.76 18.30
CA ASN A 89 3.00 -6.72 18.68
C ASN A 89 3.96 -6.13 19.73
N GLN A 90 4.40 -4.88 19.58
CA GLN A 90 5.23 -4.21 20.60
C GLN A 90 4.52 -4.11 21.95
N SER A 91 3.22 -3.80 21.95
CA SER A 91 2.41 -3.76 23.18
C SER A 91 2.26 -5.16 23.82
N LEU A 92 2.09 -6.20 22.99
CA LEU A 92 2.01 -7.58 23.48
C LEU A 92 3.34 -8.03 24.08
N PHE A 93 4.47 -7.68 23.46
CA PHE A 93 5.79 -7.97 24.01
C PHE A 93 6.03 -7.29 25.36
N SER A 94 5.66 -6.02 25.52
CA SER A 94 5.84 -5.31 26.78
C SER A 94 4.97 -5.90 27.90
N PHE A 95 3.73 -6.26 27.57
CA PHE A 95 2.83 -6.97 28.48
C PHE A 95 3.39 -8.35 28.88
N LEU A 96 3.78 -9.17 27.90
CA LEU A 96 4.32 -10.52 28.12
C LEU A 96 5.61 -10.48 28.94
N LYS A 97 6.49 -9.51 28.69
CA LYS A 97 7.72 -9.31 29.47
C LYS A 97 7.40 -9.04 30.94
N SER A 98 6.49 -8.11 31.22
CA SER A 98 6.05 -7.81 32.59
C SER A 98 5.39 -9.01 33.27
N ALA A 99 4.52 -9.74 32.54
CA ALA A 99 3.86 -10.93 33.05
C ALA A 99 4.86 -12.06 33.35
N LYS A 100 5.83 -12.29 32.46
CA LYS A 100 6.93 -13.24 32.63
C LYS A 100 7.73 -12.91 33.90
N ASP A 101 8.21 -11.68 34.02
CA ASP A 101 9.05 -11.25 35.15
C ASP A 101 8.30 -11.36 36.49
N THR A 102 7.01 -11.01 36.51
CA THR A 102 6.16 -11.13 37.70
C THR A 102 5.94 -12.59 38.08
N LEU A 103 5.67 -13.46 37.11
CA LEU A 103 5.46 -14.88 37.33
C LEU A 103 6.76 -15.57 37.80
N GLY A 104 7.90 -15.20 37.24
CA GLY A 104 9.22 -15.69 37.67
C GLY A 104 9.50 -15.40 39.14
N LYS A 105 9.31 -14.14 39.57
CA LYS A 105 9.45 -13.74 40.98
C LYS A 105 8.51 -14.52 41.90
N ARG A 106 7.29 -14.76 41.45
CA ARG A 106 6.28 -15.50 42.23
C ARG A 106 6.61 -16.98 42.35
N ILE A 107 7.09 -17.62 41.29
CA ILE A 107 7.54 -19.01 41.35
C ILE A 107 8.72 -19.11 42.32
N GLU A 108 9.70 -18.22 42.21
CA GLU A 108 10.89 -18.20 43.06
C GLU A 108 10.55 -18.02 44.55
N SER A 109 9.64 -17.11 44.88
CA SER A 109 9.17 -16.91 46.26
C SER A 109 8.32 -18.06 46.81
N SER A 110 7.68 -18.84 45.92
CA SER A 110 6.84 -19.98 46.30
C SER A 110 7.62 -21.29 46.46
N LYS A 111 8.96 -21.26 46.28
CA LYS A 111 9.84 -22.43 46.37
C LYS A 111 9.73 -23.20 47.69
N THR A 112 9.47 -22.50 48.79
CA THR A 112 9.31 -23.11 50.13
C THR A 112 7.88 -23.57 50.43
N ASN A 113 6.89 -23.10 49.65
CA ASN A 113 5.47 -23.34 49.89
C ASN A 113 4.91 -24.46 49.01
N PHE A 114 5.55 -24.75 47.88
CA PHE A 114 5.12 -25.80 46.96
C PHE A 114 5.79 -27.14 47.24
N SER A 115 5.11 -28.23 46.89
CA SER A 115 5.76 -29.54 46.84
C SER A 115 6.88 -29.52 45.80
N PRO A 116 8.00 -30.23 46.04
CA PRO A 116 9.17 -30.19 45.16
C PRO A 116 8.85 -30.67 43.73
N GLU A 117 7.93 -31.62 43.58
CA GLU A 117 7.46 -32.09 42.27
C GLU A 117 6.67 -31.02 41.52
N PHE A 118 5.76 -30.32 42.21
CA PHE A 118 4.95 -29.25 41.62
C PHE A 118 5.81 -28.05 41.25
N PHE A 119 6.74 -27.65 42.14
CA PHE A 119 7.69 -26.57 41.86
C PHE A 119 8.57 -26.89 40.64
N SER A 120 9.10 -28.12 40.55
CA SER A 120 9.91 -28.56 39.41
C SER A 120 9.13 -28.51 38.09
N ALA A 121 7.88 -29.01 38.09
CA ALA A 121 7.03 -28.97 36.91
C ALA A 121 6.69 -27.54 36.46
N CYS A 122 6.35 -26.65 37.40
CA CYS A 122 6.07 -25.23 37.10
C CYS A 122 7.31 -24.48 36.63
N SER A 123 8.47 -24.72 37.25
CA SER A 123 9.74 -24.10 36.86
C SER A 123 10.16 -24.55 35.46
N ALA A 124 10.05 -25.84 35.13
CA ALA A 124 10.34 -26.36 33.80
C ALA A 124 9.39 -25.78 32.74
N GLN A 125 8.09 -25.65 33.04
CA GLN A 125 7.12 -25.00 32.14
C GLN A 125 7.45 -23.51 31.94
N TYR A 126 7.78 -22.80 33.01
CA TYR A 126 8.18 -21.39 32.94
C TYR A 126 9.45 -21.18 32.11
N GLN A 127 10.45 -22.06 32.25
CA GLN A 127 11.68 -21.99 31.49
C GLN A 127 11.44 -22.21 29.99
N LYS A 128 10.56 -23.17 29.61
CA LYS A 128 10.15 -23.37 28.22
C LYS A 128 9.46 -22.15 27.64
N LEU A 129 8.50 -21.57 28.36
CA LEU A 129 7.81 -20.35 27.92
C LEU A 129 8.76 -19.15 27.80
N THR A 130 9.77 -19.07 28.66
CA THR A 130 10.82 -18.04 28.58
C THR A 130 11.66 -18.21 27.32
N GLN A 131 12.06 -19.43 26.97
CA GLN A 131 12.79 -19.70 25.72
C GLN A 131 11.94 -19.36 24.49
N GLU A 132 10.66 -19.73 24.48
CA GLU A 132 9.74 -19.39 23.40
C GLU A 132 9.52 -17.87 23.26
N PHE A 133 9.47 -17.15 24.39
CA PHE A 133 9.44 -15.68 24.41
C PHE A 133 10.70 -15.09 23.76
N ASP A 134 11.89 -15.53 24.20
CA ASP A 134 13.17 -14.98 23.71
C ASP A 134 13.38 -15.27 22.22
N LEU A 135 12.95 -16.45 21.73
CA LEU A 135 12.92 -16.78 20.30
C LEU A 135 11.96 -15.89 19.51
N SER A 136 10.78 -15.60 20.07
CA SER A 136 9.80 -14.71 19.44
C SER A 136 10.30 -13.26 19.40
N GLU A 137 11.00 -12.81 20.45
CA GLU A 137 11.63 -11.48 20.48
C GLU A 137 12.74 -11.36 19.43
N LYS A 138 13.59 -12.39 19.29
CA LYS A 138 14.60 -12.43 18.23
C LYS A 138 13.95 -12.35 16.84
N THR A 139 12.92 -13.15 16.62
CA THR A 139 12.15 -13.13 15.36
C THR A 139 11.56 -11.75 15.08
N PHE A 140 11.05 -11.06 16.11
CA PHE A 140 10.52 -9.70 15.95
C PHE A 140 11.59 -8.70 15.52
N ARG A 141 12.79 -8.78 16.09
CA ARG A 141 13.93 -7.91 15.74
C ARG A 141 14.46 -8.17 14.33
N ASP A 142 14.37 -9.43 13.87
CA ASP A 142 14.81 -9.83 12.54
C ASP A 142 13.81 -9.43 11.43
N ILE A 143 12.53 -9.18 11.78
CA ILE A 143 11.54 -8.70 10.81
C ILE A 143 11.76 -7.19 10.59
N PRO A 144 12.01 -6.73 9.35
CA PRO A 144 12.21 -5.30 9.09
C PRO A 144 10.94 -4.52 9.41
N LEU A 145 11.07 -3.45 10.19
CA LEU A 145 9.95 -2.62 10.66
C LEU A 145 9.45 -1.67 9.56
N ILE A 146 10.32 -1.34 8.61
CA ILE A 146 10.06 -0.43 7.49
C ILE A 146 10.73 -1.04 6.27
N LEU A 147 10.05 -1.04 5.13
CA LEU A 147 10.67 -1.36 3.85
C LEU A 147 11.73 -0.30 3.55
N GLU A 148 13.00 -0.70 3.54
CA GLU A 148 14.10 0.20 3.17
C GLU A 148 13.80 0.82 1.80
N GLU A 149 13.77 2.16 1.74
CA GLU A 149 13.73 2.91 0.50
C GLU A 149 15.06 2.75 -0.24
N ASN A 150 15.32 1.57 -0.78
CA ASN A 150 16.40 1.37 -1.73
C ASN A 150 16.02 2.12 -3.01
N GLU A 151 16.73 3.23 -3.27
CA GLU A 151 16.49 4.13 -4.41
C GLU A 151 16.53 3.38 -5.76
N ASP A 152 17.27 2.28 -5.83
CA ASP A 152 17.38 1.41 -7.01
C ASP A 152 16.08 0.68 -7.37
N LYS A 153 15.17 0.46 -6.41
CA LYS A 153 13.87 -0.21 -6.65
C LYS A 153 12.81 0.73 -7.24
N LYS A 154 13.05 2.04 -7.40
CA LYS A 154 12.10 2.96 -8.06
C LYS A 154 11.87 2.62 -9.54
N LYS A 155 12.80 1.91 -10.20
CA LYS A 155 12.67 1.55 -11.62
C LYS A 155 11.82 0.29 -11.88
N ASN A 156 11.74 -0.64 -10.93
CA ASN A 156 11.00 -1.90 -11.10
C ASN A 156 9.69 -1.88 -10.30
N GLY A 157 8.64 -1.38 -10.95
CA GLY A 157 7.23 -1.73 -10.72
C GLY A 157 6.68 -1.64 -9.29
N SER A 158 5.82 -0.65 -9.03
CA SER A 158 5.06 -0.49 -7.77
C SER A 158 4.28 -1.73 -7.30
N ASN A 159 4.03 -2.71 -8.16
CA ASN A 159 3.45 -4.01 -7.76
C ASN A 159 4.36 -4.79 -6.81
N PHE A 160 5.69 -4.70 -6.97
CA PHE A 160 6.66 -5.39 -6.13
C PHE A 160 6.58 -4.92 -4.67
N ARG A 161 6.32 -3.62 -4.46
CA ARG A 161 6.17 -3.02 -3.12
C ARG A 161 4.91 -3.53 -2.41
N ILE A 162 3.78 -3.62 -3.11
CA ILE A 162 2.51 -4.10 -2.54
C ILE A 162 2.66 -5.56 -2.04
N SER A 163 3.31 -6.42 -2.81
CA SER A 163 3.57 -7.81 -2.40
C SER A 163 4.53 -7.89 -1.21
N GLU A 164 5.57 -7.04 -1.17
CA GLU A 164 6.51 -6.99 -0.05
C GLU A 164 5.82 -6.55 1.25
N TYR A 165 4.99 -5.49 1.20
CA TYR A 165 4.19 -5.08 2.37
C TYR A 165 3.24 -6.19 2.82
N SER A 166 2.60 -6.90 1.88
CA SER A 166 1.69 -8.00 2.23
C SER A 166 2.42 -9.17 2.90
N ASP A 167 3.60 -9.54 2.41
CA ASP A 167 4.43 -10.57 3.04
C ASP A 167 4.87 -10.14 4.45
N LEU A 168 5.29 -8.89 4.62
CA LEU A 168 5.71 -8.36 5.92
C LEU A 168 4.57 -8.36 6.94
N ILE A 169 3.37 -7.94 6.54
CA ILE A 169 2.15 -8.01 7.37
C ILE A 169 1.87 -9.47 7.76
N ASN A 170 1.99 -10.42 6.83
CA ASN A 170 1.75 -11.83 7.11
C ASN A 170 2.77 -12.40 8.12
N ARG A 171 4.05 -12.02 8.01
CA ARG A 171 5.08 -12.40 8.99
C ARG A 171 4.74 -11.86 10.38
N HIS A 172 4.39 -10.58 10.48
CA HIS A 172 3.97 -9.99 11.76
C HIS A 172 2.67 -10.59 12.32
N ARG A 173 1.72 -10.98 11.48
CA ARG A 173 0.50 -11.70 11.92
C ARG A 173 0.80 -13.11 12.44
N LYS A 174 1.73 -13.82 11.80
CA LYS A 174 2.17 -15.15 12.28
C LYS A 174 2.84 -15.03 13.65
N LEU A 175 3.68 -14.01 13.83
CA LEU A 175 4.28 -13.70 15.12
C LEU A 175 3.21 -13.34 16.17
N SER A 176 2.26 -12.47 15.83
CA SER A 176 1.15 -12.09 16.71
C SER A 176 0.38 -13.29 17.26
N ARG A 177 0.04 -14.28 16.41
CA ARG A 177 -0.60 -15.53 16.85
C ARG A 177 0.26 -16.33 17.82
N THR A 178 1.58 -16.33 17.63
CA THR A 178 2.52 -17.02 18.51
C THR A 178 2.57 -16.33 19.88
N LEU A 179 2.59 -14.99 19.89
CA LEU A 179 2.55 -14.19 21.12
C LEU A 179 1.23 -14.36 21.88
N GLU A 180 0.10 -14.42 21.18
CA GLU A 180 -1.19 -14.62 21.85
C GLU A 180 -1.27 -16.01 22.48
N LYS A 181 -0.77 -17.05 21.79
CA LYS A 181 -0.64 -18.39 22.38
C LYS A 181 0.26 -18.37 23.63
N LEU A 182 1.40 -17.68 23.55
CA LEU A 182 2.32 -17.54 24.68
C LEU A 182 1.66 -16.81 25.85
N ARG A 183 0.82 -15.81 25.58
CA ARG A 183 0.02 -15.09 26.57
C ARG A 183 -0.98 -16.02 27.27
N GLU A 184 -1.70 -16.84 26.51
CA GLU A 184 -2.62 -17.83 27.08
C GLU A 184 -1.87 -18.83 27.97
N ASP A 185 -0.74 -19.36 27.51
CA ASP A 185 0.02 -20.38 28.24
C ASP A 185 0.67 -19.81 29.51
N LEU A 186 1.19 -18.57 29.47
CA LEU A 186 1.65 -17.84 30.66
C LEU A 186 0.50 -17.58 31.64
N THR A 187 -0.67 -17.23 31.14
CA THR A 187 -1.86 -16.98 31.98
C THR A 187 -2.31 -18.27 32.67
N ARG A 188 -2.35 -19.40 31.94
CA ARG A 188 -2.65 -20.72 32.50
C ARG A 188 -1.64 -21.13 33.58
N LEU A 189 -0.35 -20.89 33.35
CA LEU A 189 0.68 -21.19 34.34
C LEU A 189 0.53 -20.31 35.58
N ARG A 190 0.29 -19.01 35.40
CA ARG A 190 0.02 -18.08 36.50
C ARG A 190 -1.19 -18.52 37.34
N ASP A 191 -2.26 -18.96 36.69
CA ASP A 191 -3.47 -19.39 37.38
C ASP A 191 -3.24 -20.70 38.16
N LYS A 192 -2.42 -21.63 37.63
CA LYS A 192 -1.98 -22.81 38.38
C LYS A 192 -1.17 -22.45 39.62
N VAL A 193 -0.21 -21.52 39.47
CA VAL A 193 0.63 -21.02 40.57
C VAL A 193 -0.17 -20.21 41.60
N SER A 194 -1.31 -19.62 41.20
CA SER A 194 -2.15 -18.81 42.10
C SER A 194 -3.21 -19.61 42.87
N LYS A 195 -3.57 -20.81 42.38
CA LYS A 195 -4.59 -21.67 42.99
C LYS A 195 -4.02 -22.69 44.00
N VAL A 196 -2.69 -22.77 44.09
CA VAL A 196 -1.94 -23.54 45.11
C VAL A 196 -1.53 -22.58 46.22
#